data_AF-A0A351Y3X3-F1
#
_entry.id   AF-A0A351Y3X3-F1
#
_cell.length_a   1.000
_cell.length_b   1.000
_cell.length_c   1.000
_cell.angle_alpha   90.00
_cell.angle_beta   90.00
_cell.angle_gamma   90.00
#
_symmetry.space_group_name_H-M   'P 1'
#
loop_
_entity.id
_entity.type
_entity.pdbx_description
1 polymer ?
#
loop_
_entity_poly.entity_id
_entity_poly.type
_entity_poly.pdbx_seq_one_letter_code
_entity_poly.pdbx_strand_id
1 'polypeptide(L)'
;MKKAVDVIDAVIETIKKSETKQDAKDNLIKKFDFSEMQAEYILMMRLQSLVGLEIKKVIDEIEEKKKLIEELQAIIDHPEKLDGVIKDEIKYMKKQYGDERKTELSQDLSVYNVSGSLKAFMDAADKVKEDVIVRIGNDYGVRILYQSRIQAIPDETMDLIYTHNQDKLIVITDIGELVVQRLKDFGSILMKQNAINLKEQF
;
A
#
# COMPACT_ATOMS: atom_id res chain seq x y z
N MET A 1 55.99 0.59 -2.02
CA MET A 1 56.25 -0.85 -1.81
C MET A 1 56.61 -1.60 -3.09
N LYS A 2 55.79 -1.64 -4.15
CA LYS A 2 56.14 -2.33 -5.42
C LYS A 2 57.52 -1.92 -5.96
N LYS A 3 57.79 -0.62 -6.09
CA LYS A 3 59.10 -0.09 -6.50
C LYS A 3 60.26 -0.62 -5.64
N ALA A 4 60.09 -0.79 -4.33
CA ALA A 4 61.16 -1.25 -3.44
C ALA A 4 61.45 -2.75 -3.62
N VAL A 5 60.42 -3.55 -3.92
CA VAL A 5 60.55 -4.97 -4.25
C VAL A 5 61.28 -5.14 -5.59
N ASP A 6 60.96 -4.31 -6.58
CA ASP A 6 61.56 -4.39 -7.92
C ASP A 6 63.06 -4.06 -7.94
N VAL A 7 63.54 -3.23 -7.00
CA VAL A 7 64.97 -2.84 -6.87
C VAL A 7 65.58 -3.24 -5.52
N ILE A 8 65.13 -4.37 -4.97
CA ILE A 8 65.45 -4.78 -3.60
C ILE A 8 66.95 -4.90 -3.32
N ASP A 9 67.73 -5.40 -4.27
CA ASP A 9 69.19 -5.55 -4.10
C ASP A 9 69.88 -4.18 -3.98
N ALA A 10 69.49 -3.21 -4.81
CA ALA A 10 70.03 -1.86 -4.78
C ALA A 10 69.60 -1.10 -3.50
N VAL A 11 68.40 -1.39 -3.00
CA VAL A 11 67.90 -0.87 -1.71
C VAL A 11 68.75 -1.43 -0.55
N ILE A 12 69.00 -2.74 -0.52
CA ILE A 12 69.83 -3.38 0.51
C ILE A 12 71.26 -2.84 0.47
N GLU A 13 71.84 -2.69 -0.72
CA GLU A 13 73.18 -2.12 -0.88
C GLU A 13 73.26 -0.68 -0.35
N THR A 14 72.23 0.14 -0.63
CA THR A 14 72.16 1.53 -0.16
C THR A 14 72.04 1.59 1.37
N ILE A 15 71.26 0.68 1.98
CA ILE A 15 71.15 0.56 3.44
C ILE A 15 72.49 0.12 4.05
N LYS A 16 73.16 -0.88 3.45
CA LYS A 16 74.47 -1.38 3.93
C LYS A 16 75.60 -0.35 3.84
N LYS A 17 75.54 0.57 2.87
CA LYS A 17 76.52 1.65 2.70
C LYS A 17 76.27 2.86 3.60
N SER A 18 75.13 2.93 4.28
CA SER A 18 74.77 4.06 5.14
C SER A 18 75.31 3.85 6.55
N GLU A 19 75.85 4.90 7.17
CA GLU A 19 76.48 4.81 8.50
C GLU A 19 75.46 4.79 9.64
N THR A 20 74.38 5.57 9.52
CA THR A 20 73.29 5.62 10.52
C THR A 20 71.93 5.27 9.93
N LYS A 21 70.96 4.97 10.81
CA LYS A 21 69.57 4.75 10.41
C LYS A 21 68.98 5.98 9.70
N GLN A 22 69.34 7.17 10.17
CA GLN A 22 68.88 8.42 9.57
C GLN A 22 69.49 8.62 8.17
N ASP A 23 70.79 8.35 8.01
CA ASP A 23 71.43 8.43 6.70
C ASP A 23 70.84 7.43 5.71
N ALA A 24 70.53 6.21 6.16
CA ALA A 24 69.88 5.21 5.32
C ALA A 24 68.51 5.68 4.84
N LYS A 25 67.72 6.28 5.74
CA LYS A 25 66.41 6.87 5.41
C LYS A 25 66.55 7.98 4.37
N ASP A 26 67.45 8.94 4.60
CA ASP A 26 67.66 10.08 3.71
C ASP A 26 68.19 9.65 2.33
N ASN A 27 69.07 8.63 2.30
CA ASN A 27 69.58 8.05 1.06
C ASN A 27 68.49 7.30 0.28
N LEU A 28 67.60 6.58 0.96
CA LEU A 28 66.46 5.92 0.33
C LEU A 28 65.49 6.93 -0.29
N ILE A 29 65.23 8.05 0.39
CA ILE A 29 64.41 9.15 -0.12
C ILE A 29 65.08 9.77 -1.35
N LYS A 30 66.35 10.18 -1.25
CA LYS A 30 67.06 10.89 -2.33
C LYS A 30 67.28 10.04 -3.59
N LYS A 31 67.61 8.76 -3.42
CA LYS A 31 68.03 7.89 -4.53
C LYS A 31 66.88 7.20 -5.24
N PHE A 32 65.80 6.88 -4.52
CA PHE A 32 64.67 6.10 -5.05
C PHE A 32 63.34 6.86 -5.01
N ASP A 33 63.36 8.13 -4.59
CA ASP A 33 62.20 9.01 -4.51
C ASP A 33 61.06 8.39 -3.66
N PHE A 34 61.46 7.75 -2.54
CA PHE A 34 60.51 7.23 -1.57
C PHE A 34 60.04 8.36 -0.66
N SER A 35 58.76 8.33 -0.28
CA SER A 35 58.27 9.18 0.80
C SER A 35 58.91 8.79 2.14
N GLU A 36 58.91 9.71 3.08
CA GLU A 36 59.48 9.49 4.41
C GLU A 36 58.90 8.25 5.11
N MET A 37 57.58 8.07 5.03
CA MET A 37 56.87 6.92 5.60
C MET A 37 57.26 5.61 4.89
N GLN A 38 57.46 5.64 3.57
CA GLN A 38 57.89 4.46 2.82
C GLN A 38 59.33 4.07 3.17
N ALA A 39 60.23 5.04 3.29
CA ALA A 39 61.61 4.79 3.68
C ALA A 39 61.70 4.18 5.09
N GLU A 40 60.95 4.71 6.05
CA GLU A 40 60.86 4.15 7.40
C GLU A 40 60.33 2.70 7.37
N TYR A 41 59.27 2.44 6.60
CA TYR A 41 58.71 1.09 6.46
C TYR A 41 59.72 0.11 5.86
N ILE A 42 60.47 0.53 4.84
CA ILE A 42 61.53 -0.30 4.21
C ILE A 42 62.61 -0.68 5.23
N LEU A 43 63.04 0.26 6.08
CA LEU A 43 64.02 0.00 7.14
C LEU A 43 63.48 -0.97 8.22
N MET A 44 62.17 -1.02 8.41
CA MET A 44 61.52 -1.94 9.37
C MET A 44 61.26 -3.34 8.78
N MET A 45 61.52 -3.57 7.50
CA MET A 45 61.29 -4.89 6.88
C MET A 45 62.22 -5.95 7.47
N ARG A 46 61.69 -7.17 7.64
CA ARG A 46 62.45 -8.33 8.13
C ARG A 46 63.04 -9.09 6.94
N LEU A 47 64.21 -9.72 7.12
CA LEU A 47 64.85 -10.53 6.06
C LEU A 47 63.93 -11.64 5.49
N GLN A 48 63.05 -12.20 6.31
CA GLN A 48 62.05 -13.19 5.86
C GLN A 48 61.06 -12.64 4.82
N SER A 49 60.82 -11.33 4.81
CA SER A 49 59.94 -10.67 3.84
C SER A 49 60.55 -10.64 2.43
N LEU A 50 61.82 -11.01 2.29
CA LEU A 50 62.53 -11.11 1.02
C LEU A 50 62.40 -12.51 0.37
N VAL A 51 61.76 -13.46 1.07
CA VAL A 51 61.51 -14.78 0.51
C VAL A 51 60.53 -14.65 -0.65
N GLY A 52 60.78 -15.34 -1.77
CA GLY A 52 59.98 -15.21 -2.99
C GLY A 52 58.47 -15.41 -2.78
N LEU A 53 58.06 -16.29 -1.85
CA LEU A 53 56.66 -16.48 -1.50
C LEU A 53 56.04 -15.25 -0.81
N GLU A 54 56.76 -14.61 0.11
CA GLU A 54 56.30 -13.41 0.80
C GLU A 54 56.26 -12.22 -0.15
N ILE A 55 57.26 -12.08 -1.02
CA ILE A 55 57.26 -11.09 -2.10
C ILE A 55 56.04 -11.27 -3.00
N LYS A 56 55.76 -12.50 -3.43
CA LYS A 56 54.62 -12.80 -4.28
C LYS A 56 53.30 -12.42 -3.61
N LYS A 57 53.10 -12.78 -2.33
CA LYS A 57 51.90 -12.37 -1.57
C LYS A 57 51.70 -10.85 -1.57
N VAL A 58 52.78 -10.08 -1.35
CA VAL A 58 52.72 -8.62 -1.36
C VAL A 58 52.35 -8.08 -2.75
N ILE A 59 52.88 -8.69 -3.82
CA ILE A 59 52.53 -8.30 -5.20
C ILE A 59 51.07 -8.61 -5.49
N ASP A 60 50.60 -9.80 -5.11
CA ASP A 60 49.21 -10.24 -5.29
C ASP A 60 48.26 -9.29 -4.52
N GLU A 61 48.56 -8.95 -3.27
CA GLU A 61 47.77 -7.99 -2.47
C GLU A 61 47.74 -6.59 -3.11
N ILE A 62 48.85 -6.12 -3.67
CA ILE A 62 48.90 -4.85 -4.40
C ILE A 62 48.00 -4.89 -5.64
N GLU A 63 47.99 -6.01 -6.37
CA GLU A 63 47.14 -6.17 -7.54
C GLU A 63 45.66 -6.24 -7.17
N GLU A 64 45.31 -6.99 -6.14
CA GLU A 64 43.95 -7.04 -5.60
C GLU A 64 43.45 -5.66 -5.16
N LYS A 65 44.26 -4.91 -4.40
CA LYS A 65 43.91 -3.55 -3.99
C LYS A 65 43.75 -2.61 -5.19
N LYS A 66 44.57 -2.74 -6.23
CA LYS A 66 44.42 -1.93 -7.45
C LYS A 66 43.12 -2.26 -8.18
N LYS A 67 42.79 -3.54 -8.34
CA LYS A 67 41.52 -3.97 -8.93
C LYS A 67 40.33 -3.43 -8.14
N LEU A 68 40.40 -3.50 -6.81
CA LEU A 68 39.38 -2.94 -5.94
C LEU A 68 39.25 -1.42 -6.11
N ILE A 69 40.36 -0.69 -6.18
CA ILE A 69 40.35 0.76 -6.44
C ILE A 69 39.69 1.05 -7.79
N GLU A 70 40.06 0.33 -8.85
CA GLU A 70 39.46 0.50 -10.17
C GLU A 70 37.96 0.21 -10.18
N GLU A 71 37.53 -0.84 -9.50
CA GLU A 71 36.12 -1.19 -9.36
C GLU A 71 35.34 -0.12 -8.59
N LEU A 72 35.84 0.29 -7.43
CA LEU A 72 35.20 1.34 -6.61
C LEU A 72 35.17 2.68 -7.34
N GLN A 73 36.26 3.06 -8.01
CA GLN A 73 36.32 4.28 -8.81
C GLN A 73 35.31 4.22 -9.96
N ALA A 74 35.19 3.06 -10.62
CA ALA A 74 34.20 2.88 -11.67
C ALA A 74 32.76 3.00 -11.16
N ILE A 75 32.47 2.56 -9.93
CA ILE A 75 31.16 2.75 -9.28
C ILE A 75 30.91 4.23 -8.98
N ILE A 76 31.91 4.96 -8.48
CA ILE A 76 31.79 6.39 -8.15
C ILE A 76 31.61 7.23 -9.42
N ASP A 77 32.34 6.93 -10.48
CA ASP A 77 32.34 7.73 -11.71
C ASP A 77 31.10 7.46 -12.58
N HIS A 78 30.45 6.31 -12.44
CA HIS A 78 29.29 5.92 -13.26
C HIS A 78 28.02 5.74 -12.39
N PRO A 79 27.09 6.70 -12.42
CA PRO A 79 25.88 6.63 -11.58
C PRO A 79 25.02 5.39 -11.88
N GLU A 80 24.99 4.90 -13.12
CA GLU A 80 24.27 3.67 -13.47
C GLU A 80 24.81 2.42 -12.76
N LYS A 81 26.13 2.36 -12.53
CA LYS A 81 26.74 1.25 -11.79
C LYS A 81 26.39 1.31 -10.31
N LEU A 82 26.41 2.51 -9.73
CA LEU A 82 25.97 2.74 -8.35
C LEU A 82 24.51 2.32 -8.16
N ASP A 83 23.61 2.71 -9.07
CA ASP A 83 22.20 2.29 -9.03
C ASP A 83 22.05 0.77 -9.14
N GLY A 84 22.90 0.11 -9.92
CA GLY A 84 22.97 -1.35 -10.00
C GLY A 84 23.31 -1.98 -8.65
N VAL A 85 24.38 -1.52 -8.01
CA VAL A 85 24.81 -1.98 -6.68
C VAL A 85 23.69 -1.79 -5.65
N ILE A 86 23.10 -0.59 -5.60
CA ILE A 86 22.00 -0.28 -4.66
C ILE A 86 20.79 -1.21 -4.89
N LYS A 87 20.40 -1.46 -6.15
CA LYS A 87 19.30 -2.38 -6.47
C LYS A 87 19.59 -3.79 -5.96
N ASP A 88 20.81 -4.26 -6.12
CA ASP A 88 21.19 -5.61 -5.71
C ASP A 88 21.27 -5.73 -4.18
N GLU A 89 21.76 -4.70 -3.49
CA GLU A 89 21.72 -4.62 -2.03
C GLU A 89 20.28 -4.62 -1.50
N ILE A 90 19.38 -3.81 -2.07
CA ILE A 90 17.96 -3.78 -1.67
C ILE A 90 17.28 -5.14 -1.92
N LYS A 91 17.58 -5.79 -3.05
CA LYS A 91 17.06 -7.15 -3.32
C LYS A 91 17.58 -8.17 -2.31
N TYR A 92 18.86 -8.08 -1.96
CA TYR A 92 19.46 -8.94 -0.94
C TYR A 92 18.76 -8.72 0.41
N MET A 93 18.57 -7.47 0.83
CA MET A 93 17.85 -7.14 2.06
C MET A 93 16.42 -7.68 2.05
N LYS A 94 15.67 -7.49 0.94
CA LYS A 94 14.33 -8.06 0.79
C LYS A 94 14.33 -9.59 0.92
N LYS A 95 15.36 -10.27 0.40
CA LYS A 95 15.48 -11.74 0.50
C LYS A 95 15.83 -12.21 1.92
N GLN A 96 16.71 -11.50 2.62
CA GLN A 96 17.13 -11.88 3.97
C GLN A 96 16.11 -11.52 5.05
N TYR A 97 15.40 -10.40 4.88
CA TYR A 97 14.58 -9.79 5.93
C TYR A 97 13.12 -9.55 5.55
N GLY A 98 12.69 -9.91 4.34
CA GLY A 98 11.31 -9.71 3.91
C GLY A 98 10.35 -10.67 4.61
N ASP A 99 9.22 -10.15 5.08
CA ASP A 99 8.11 -10.92 5.62
C ASP A 99 6.84 -10.76 4.77
N GLU A 100 5.88 -11.67 4.98
CA GLU A 100 4.58 -11.58 4.33
C GLU A 100 3.76 -10.43 4.94
N ARG A 101 2.94 -9.81 4.09
CA ARG A 101 2.08 -8.71 4.53
C ARG A 101 1.02 -9.25 5.49
N LYS A 102 1.06 -8.78 6.74
CA LYS A 102 0.11 -9.19 7.80
C LYS A 102 -1.29 -8.62 7.64
N THR A 103 -1.47 -7.63 6.77
CA THR A 103 -2.75 -6.92 6.57
C THR A 103 -3.26 -7.12 5.16
N GLU A 104 -4.56 -7.37 5.03
CA GLU A 104 -5.22 -7.49 3.74
C GLU A 104 -5.89 -6.17 3.34
N LEU A 105 -5.93 -5.87 2.05
CA LEU A 105 -6.66 -4.72 1.53
C LEU A 105 -8.10 -5.15 1.24
N SER A 106 -9.05 -4.65 2.05
CA SER A 106 -10.47 -4.79 1.76
C SER A 106 -10.92 -3.70 0.78
N GLN A 107 -11.51 -4.09 -0.34
CA GLN A 107 -12.15 -3.18 -1.30
C GLN A 107 -13.63 -2.95 -0.99
N ASP A 108 -14.07 -3.30 0.23
CA ASP A 108 -15.46 -3.15 0.61
C ASP A 108 -15.83 -1.67 0.84
N LEU A 109 -16.43 -1.08 -0.19
CA LEU A 109 -16.99 0.27 -0.15
C LEU A 109 -18.28 0.36 0.70
N SER A 110 -18.77 -0.74 1.27
CA SER A 110 -19.95 -0.73 2.15
C SER A 110 -19.77 0.17 3.37
N VAL A 111 -18.52 0.30 3.87
CA VAL A 111 -18.15 1.16 5.00
C VAL A 111 -18.41 2.65 4.70
N TYR A 112 -18.39 3.05 3.42
CA TYR A 112 -18.67 4.41 2.96
C TYR A 112 -20.09 4.61 2.41
N ASN A 113 -20.85 3.52 2.18
CA ASN A 113 -22.21 3.57 1.62
C ASN A 113 -23.28 3.58 2.72
N VAL A 114 -23.42 4.70 3.43
CA VAL A 114 -24.56 4.92 4.34
C VAL A 114 -25.92 4.94 3.59
N SER A 115 -25.90 5.14 2.26
CA SER A 115 -27.10 5.00 1.42
C SER A 115 -27.48 3.55 1.11
N GLY A 116 -26.53 2.60 1.20
CA GLY A 116 -26.78 1.19 0.92
C GLY A 116 -27.54 0.49 2.04
N SER A 117 -27.31 0.92 3.30
CA SER A 117 -28.01 0.37 4.46
C SER A 117 -29.50 0.71 4.44
N LEU A 118 -29.88 1.95 4.10
CA LEU A 118 -31.29 2.36 4.05
C LEU A 118 -32.09 1.57 3.01
N LYS A 119 -31.53 1.35 1.81
CA LYS A 119 -32.20 0.59 0.74
C LYS A 119 -32.35 -0.89 1.10
N ALA A 120 -31.34 -1.47 1.76
CA ALA A 120 -31.42 -2.83 2.29
C ALA A 120 -32.44 -2.97 3.43
N PHE A 121 -32.60 -1.96 4.29
CA PHE A 121 -33.66 -1.94 5.31
C PHE A 121 -35.06 -1.77 4.68
N MET A 122 -35.20 -0.96 3.63
CA MET A 122 -36.45 -0.83 2.87
C MET A 122 -36.83 -2.14 2.16
N ASP A 123 -35.86 -2.82 1.55
CA ASP A 123 -36.09 -4.12 0.90
C ASP A 123 -36.41 -5.25 1.91
N ALA A 124 -35.91 -5.15 3.15
CA ALA A 124 -36.25 -6.06 4.24
C ALA A 124 -37.65 -5.80 4.82
N ALA A 125 -38.05 -4.54 4.95
CA ALA A 125 -39.42 -4.15 5.32
C ALA A 125 -40.43 -4.56 4.23
N ASP A 126 -40.03 -4.51 2.97
CA ASP A 126 -40.79 -4.97 1.80
C ASP A 126 -40.96 -6.50 1.70
N LYS A 127 -40.53 -7.29 2.69
CA LYS A 127 -40.83 -8.73 2.75
C LYS A 127 -41.97 -9.09 3.71
N VAL A 128 -42.41 -8.17 4.56
CA VAL A 128 -43.49 -8.44 5.51
C VAL A 128 -44.83 -8.17 4.82
N LYS A 129 -45.48 -9.24 4.35
CA LYS A 129 -46.85 -9.19 3.83
C LYS A 129 -47.82 -9.23 5.00
N GLU A 130 -48.62 -8.18 5.13
CA GLU A 130 -49.68 -8.09 6.12
C GLU A 130 -51.02 -7.97 5.41
N ASP A 131 -52.01 -8.68 5.92
CA ASP A 131 -53.40 -8.56 5.46
C ASP A 131 -53.97 -7.22 5.90
N VAL A 132 -54.51 -6.46 4.95
CA VAL A 132 -55.10 -5.14 5.17
C VAL A 132 -56.49 -5.08 4.56
N ILE A 133 -57.33 -4.25 5.17
CA ILE A 133 -58.64 -3.93 4.63
C ILE A 133 -58.59 -2.50 4.11
N VAL A 134 -58.87 -2.32 2.82
CA VAL A 134 -58.99 -1.00 2.20
C VAL A 134 -60.47 -0.63 2.17
N ARG A 135 -60.82 0.44 2.87
CA ARG A 135 -62.16 1.02 2.86
C ARG A 135 -62.17 2.22 1.93
N ILE A 136 -63.17 2.29 1.06
CA ILE A 136 -63.45 3.44 0.20
C ILE A 136 -64.77 4.07 0.66
N GLY A 137 -64.73 5.34 1.06
CA GLY A 137 -65.91 6.11 1.44
C GLY A 137 -66.63 6.74 0.25
N ASN A 138 -67.89 7.15 0.45
CA ASN A 138 -68.68 7.92 -0.54
C ASN A 138 -68.04 9.28 -0.88
N ASP A 139 -67.16 9.79 -0.02
CA ASP A 139 -66.35 10.98 -0.21
C ASP A 139 -65.08 10.72 -1.05
N TYR A 140 -64.95 9.53 -1.64
CA TYR A 140 -63.73 9.03 -2.30
C TYR A 140 -62.52 8.96 -1.36
N GLY A 141 -62.75 8.99 -0.04
CA GLY A 141 -61.72 8.83 0.96
C GLY A 141 -61.27 7.37 1.04
N VAL A 142 -59.98 7.13 0.83
CA VAL A 142 -59.38 5.78 0.99
C VAL A 142 -58.77 5.66 2.38
N ARG A 143 -59.10 4.59 3.10
CA ARG A 143 -58.51 4.26 4.40
C ARG A 143 -57.99 2.83 4.41
N ILE A 144 -56.75 2.65 4.85
CA ILE A 144 -56.11 1.34 5.00
C ILE A 144 -56.17 0.94 6.47
N LEU A 145 -56.79 -0.19 6.77
CA LEU A 145 -57.02 -0.70 8.11
C LEU A 145 -56.22 -1.99 8.31
N TYR A 146 -55.26 -1.94 9.23
CA TYR A 146 -54.44 -3.09 9.65
C TYR A 146 -55.12 -3.83 10.80
N GLN A 147 -56.35 -4.28 10.60
CA GLN A 147 -57.16 -4.97 11.62
C GLN A 147 -57.82 -6.22 11.03
N SER A 148 -57.79 -7.32 11.78
CA SER A 148 -58.38 -8.60 11.32
C SER A 148 -59.91 -8.64 11.40
N ARG A 149 -60.55 -7.68 12.09
CA ARG A 149 -62.01 -7.63 12.31
C ARG A 149 -62.51 -6.19 12.42
N ILE A 150 -63.53 -5.86 11.64
CA ILE A 150 -64.28 -4.60 11.72
C ILE A 150 -65.60 -4.89 12.45
N GLN A 151 -65.87 -4.17 13.54
CA GLN A 151 -67.07 -4.39 14.37
C GLN A 151 -68.29 -3.60 13.90
N ALA A 152 -68.07 -2.45 13.23
CA ALA A 152 -69.12 -1.62 12.66
C ALA A 152 -68.61 -0.97 11.37
N ILE A 153 -69.32 -1.19 10.26
CA ILE A 153 -69.06 -0.53 8.98
C ILE A 153 -69.93 0.74 8.95
N PRO A 154 -69.35 1.94 8.85
CA PRO A 154 -70.14 3.16 8.75
C PRO A 154 -70.98 3.17 7.47
N ASP A 155 -72.20 3.70 7.54
CA ASP A 155 -73.16 3.71 6.42
C ASP A 155 -72.65 4.47 5.17
N GLU A 156 -71.67 5.35 5.33
CA GLU A 156 -71.01 6.11 4.25
C GLU A 156 -69.89 5.31 3.53
N THR A 157 -69.87 3.98 3.65
CA THR A 157 -68.89 3.12 3.00
C THR A 157 -69.39 2.70 1.63
N MET A 158 -68.61 3.01 0.60
CA MET A 158 -68.92 2.60 -0.78
C MET A 158 -68.45 1.17 -1.03
N ASP A 159 -67.21 0.85 -0.65
CA ASP A 159 -66.63 -0.48 -0.89
C ASP A 159 -65.56 -0.86 0.16
N LEU A 160 -65.33 -2.16 0.29
CA LEU A 160 -64.39 -2.74 1.23
C LEU A 160 -63.63 -3.91 0.59
N ILE A 161 -62.32 -3.73 0.43
CA ILE A 161 -61.45 -4.66 -0.30
C ILE A 161 -60.45 -5.30 0.67
N TYR A 162 -60.42 -6.63 0.70
CA TYR A 162 -59.43 -7.41 1.45
C TYR A 162 -58.23 -7.69 0.53
N THR A 163 -57.04 -7.25 0.94
CA THR A 163 -55.83 -7.29 0.10
C THR A 163 -54.58 -7.25 1.00
N HIS A 164 -53.38 -7.31 0.43
CA HIS A 164 -52.14 -7.24 1.21
C HIS A 164 -51.53 -5.84 1.10
N ASN A 165 -50.83 -5.41 2.15
CA ASN A 165 -50.13 -4.10 2.21
C ASN A 165 -49.16 -3.83 1.03
N GLN A 166 -48.72 -4.86 0.31
CA GLN A 166 -47.83 -4.74 -0.86
C GLN A 166 -48.55 -4.66 -2.21
N ASP A 167 -49.85 -4.91 -2.22
CA ASP A 167 -50.66 -4.84 -3.43
C ASP A 167 -50.82 -3.38 -3.87
N LYS A 168 -51.18 -3.19 -5.14
CA LYS A 168 -51.34 -1.87 -5.76
C LYS A 168 -52.81 -1.52 -5.87
N LEU A 169 -53.18 -0.34 -5.40
CA LEU A 169 -54.47 0.26 -5.71
C LEU A 169 -54.36 0.89 -7.09
N ILE A 170 -55.24 0.46 -7.99
CA ILE A 170 -55.40 1.05 -9.32
C ILE A 170 -56.73 1.79 -9.32
N VAL A 171 -56.69 3.11 -9.50
CA VAL A 171 -57.87 3.95 -9.66
C VAL A 171 -57.92 4.42 -11.11
N ILE A 172 -59.06 4.22 -11.75
CA ILE A 172 -59.34 4.73 -13.09
C ILE A 172 -60.34 5.87 -12.93
N THR A 173 -59.95 7.08 -13.31
CA THR A 173 -60.83 8.24 -13.26
C THR A 173 -61.79 8.25 -14.45
N ASP A 174 -62.87 9.03 -14.34
CA ASP A 174 -63.87 9.25 -15.39
C ASP A 174 -63.30 9.92 -16.66
N ILE A 175 -62.16 10.58 -16.53
CA ILE A 175 -61.38 11.15 -17.65
C ILE A 175 -60.37 10.15 -18.26
N GLY A 176 -60.30 8.91 -17.76
CA GLY A 176 -59.46 7.84 -18.30
C GLY A 176 -58.01 7.85 -17.79
N GLU A 177 -57.71 8.61 -16.74
CA GLU A 177 -56.39 8.55 -16.11
C GLU A 177 -56.29 7.33 -15.18
N LEU A 178 -55.16 6.66 -15.25
CA LEU A 178 -54.86 5.46 -14.47
C LEU A 178 -53.82 5.83 -13.40
N VAL A 179 -54.25 5.83 -12.15
CA VAL A 179 -53.39 6.10 -10.99
C VAL A 179 -53.07 4.77 -10.31
N VAL A 180 -51.78 4.47 -10.18
CA VAL A 180 -51.29 3.24 -9.55
C VAL A 180 -50.44 3.59 -8.33
N GLN A 181 -50.95 3.29 -7.14
CA GLN A 181 -50.26 3.56 -5.89
C GLN A 181 -50.13 2.28 -5.07
N ARG A 182 -48.95 2.03 -4.46
CA ARG A 182 -48.80 0.88 -3.55
C ARG A 182 -49.45 1.20 -2.20
N LEU A 183 -50.12 0.22 -1.61
CA LEU A 183 -50.83 0.40 -0.33
C LEU A 183 -49.88 0.80 0.81
N LYS A 184 -48.65 0.25 0.86
CA LYS A 184 -47.62 0.63 1.83
C LYS A 184 -47.19 2.11 1.74
N ASP A 185 -47.24 2.72 0.55
CA ASP A 185 -46.71 4.07 0.32
C ASP A 185 -47.64 5.15 0.90
N PHE A 186 -48.87 4.78 1.27
CA PHE A 186 -49.79 5.62 2.03
C PHE A 186 -49.43 5.71 3.53
N GLY A 187 -48.50 4.85 4.01
CA GLY A 187 -48.21 4.63 5.43
C GLY A 187 -47.18 5.56 6.07
N SER A 188 -47.52 6.83 6.28
CA SER A 188 -46.98 7.65 7.40
C SER A 188 -47.97 8.71 7.91
N ILE A 189 -49.28 8.51 7.67
CA ILE A 189 -50.34 9.37 8.20
C ILE A 189 -51.05 8.58 9.31
N LEU A 190 -50.44 8.58 10.48
CA LEU A 190 -50.94 7.94 11.70
C LEU A 190 -52.30 8.54 12.11
N MET A 191 -53.35 7.72 12.06
CA MET A 191 -54.41 7.52 13.08
C MET A 191 -55.09 8.73 13.77
N LYS A 192 -54.91 9.99 13.32
CA LYS A 192 -55.58 11.16 13.90
C LYS A 192 -55.96 12.30 12.94
N GLN A 193 -55.84 12.12 11.62
CA GLN A 193 -56.29 13.13 10.65
C GLN A 193 -57.18 12.55 9.55
N ASN A 194 -57.92 13.46 8.92
CA ASN A 194 -59.00 13.23 7.97
C ASN A 194 -58.61 12.31 6.81
N ALA A 195 -59.63 11.68 6.21
CA ALA A 195 -59.45 10.84 5.03
C ALA A 195 -58.67 11.59 3.94
N ILE A 196 -57.75 10.91 3.26
CA ILE A 196 -57.03 11.49 2.13
C ILE A 196 -58.05 11.67 1.01
N ASN A 197 -58.29 12.92 0.61
CA ASN A 197 -59.17 13.25 -0.49
C ASN A 197 -58.41 13.04 -1.81
N LEU A 198 -58.82 12.06 -2.61
CA LEU A 198 -58.18 11.76 -3.90
C LEU A 198 -58.21 12.95 -4.87
N LYS A 199 -59.11 13.93 -4.69
CA LYS A 199 -59.15 15.16 -5.50
C LYS A 199 -58.11 16.22 -5.09
N GLU A 200 -57.55 16.15 -3.89
CA GLU A 200 -56.57 17.15 -3.42
C GLU A 200 -55.13 16.72 -3.68
N GLN A 201 -54.91 15.43 -3.97
CA GLN A 201 -53.59 14.87 -4.31
C GLN A 201 -53.31 14.82 -5.81
N PHE A 202 -54.31 15.06 -6.68
CA PHE A 202 -54.19 15.02 -8.13
C PHE A 202 -55.03 16.11 -8.79
#